data_AF-A0A9X2C7K9-F1
#
_entry.id   AF-A0A9X2C7K9-F1
#
_cell.length_a   1.000
_cell.length_b   1.000
_cell.length_c   1.000
_cell.angle_alpha   90.00
_cell.angle_beta   90.00
_cell.angle_gamma   90.00
#
_symmetry.space_group_name_H-M   'P 1'
#
loop_
_entity.id
_entity.type
_entity.pdbx_description
1 polymer ?
#
loop_
_entity_poly.entity_id
_entity_poly.type
_entity_poly.pdbx_seq_one_letter_code
_entity_poly.pdbx_strand_id
1 'polypeptide(L)'
;MQSSLNMLHAAYPQGLPDGDYLPLLALLYEHFSDRNLAELVAAISGRDAHRVLNDIYRACSTHKPDASQVARVQQHLQSHGLSSLCLQP
;
A
#
# COMPACT_ATOMS: atom_id res chain seq x y z
N MET A 1 -8.29 -6.36 -9.37
CA MET A 1 -7.69 -5.01 -9.30
C MET A 1 -8.66 -3.92 -8.85
N GLN A 2 -9.91 -3.88 -9.33
CA GLN A 2 -10.85 -2.78 -9.01
C GLN A 2 -11.23 -2.70 -7.52
N SER A 3 -11.41 -3.83 -6.83
CA SER A 3 -11.78 -3.84 -5.41
C SER A 3 -10.70 -3.24 -4.50
N SER A 4 -9.42 -3.50 -4.78
CA SER A 4 -8.29 -2.97 -4.01
C SER A 4 -8.15 -1.46 -4.18
N LEU A 5 -8.28 -0.95 -5.40
CA LEU A 5 -8.23 0.50 -5.67
C LEU A 5 -9.35 1.25 -4.97
N ASN A 6 -10.59 0.75 -5.10
CA ASN A 6 -11.75 1.41 -4.52
C ASN A 6 -11.65 1.47 -3.00
N MET A 7 -11.08 0.42 -2.39
CA MET A 7 -10.88 0.35 -0.96
C MET A 7 -9.74 1.26 -0.48
N LEU A 8 -8.61 1.33 -1.20
CA LEU A 8 -7.56 2.31 -0.88
C LEU A 8 -8.05 3.74 -1.05
N HIS A 9 -8.88 4.02 -2.05
CA HIS A 9 -9.56 5.31 -2.19
C HIS A 9 -10.49 5.62 -1.01
N ALA A 10 -11.19 4.61 -0.48
CA ALA A 10 -12.06 4.77 0.68
C ALA A 10 -11.29 4.98 1.99
N ALA A 11 -10.13 4.32 2.15
CA ALA A 11 -9.24 4.51 3.30
C ALA A 11 -8.48 5.85 3.22
N TYR A 12 -8.10 6.28 2.01
CA TYR A 12 -7.32 7.49 1.77
C TYR A 12 -8.01 8.42 0.76
N PRO A 13 -9.18 8.97 1.10
CA PRO A 13 -9.95 9.82 0.19
C PRO A 13 -9.26 11.14 -0.13
N GLN A 14 -8.36 11.60 0.75
CA GLN A 14 -7.58 12.83 0.60
C GLN A 14 -6.17 12.58 0.03
N GLY A 15 -5.87 11.34 -0.37
CA GLY A 15 -4.54 10.91 -0.77
C GLY A 15 -3.73 10.32 0.38
N LEU A 16 -2.59 9.73 0.03
CA LEU A 16 -1.76 8.97 0.96
C LEU A 16 -0.79 9.90 1.71
N PRO A 17 -0.81 9.96 3.05
CA PRO A 17 0.15 10.75 3.80
C PRO A 17 1.54 10.09 3.77
N ASP A 18 2.62 10.90 3.74
CA ASP A 18 4.00 10.40 3.68
C ASP A 18 4.37 9.45 4.84
N GLY A 19 3.73 9.61 6.01
CA GLY A 19 3.90 8.74 7.16
C GLY A 19 3.35 7.32 6.95
N ASP A 20 2.29 7.16 6.17
CA ASP A 20 1.71 5.85 5.84
C ASP A 20 2.24 5.27 4.53
N TYR A 21 2.94 6.06 3.71
CA TYR A 21 3.43 5.65 2.40
C TYR A 21 4.37 4.45 2.45
N LEU A 22 5.46 4.55 3.20
CA LEU A 22 6.42 3.43 3.34
C LEU A 22 5.79 2.17 3.98
N PRO A 23 5.08 2.25 5.13
CA PRO A 23 4.46 1.06 5.72
C PRO A 23 3.36 0.46 4.85
N LEU A 24 2.61 1.26 4.07
CA LEU A 24 1.65 0.74 3.09
C LEU A 24 2.34 -0.05 1.98
N LEU A 25 3.44 0.49 1.42
CA LEU A 25 4.20 -0.21 0.39
C LEU A 25 4.69 -1.57 0.90
N ALA A 26 5.29 -1.60 2.09
CA ALA A 26 5.78 -2.84 2.68
C ALA A 26 4.66 -3.84 2.98
N LEU A 27 3.49 -3.37 3.46
CA LEU A 27 2.34 -4.22 3.71
C LEU A 27 1.83 -4.89 2.43
N LEU A 28 1.62 -4.10 1.39
CA LEU A 28 1.07 -4.60 0.14
C LEU A 28 2.10 -5.42 -0.66
N TYR A 29 3.39 -5.20 -0.42
CA TYR A 29 4.48 -5.98 -1.02
C TYR A 29 4.39 -7.48 -0.72
N GLU A 30 3.87 -7.85 0.45
CA GLU A 30 3.69 -9.26 0.80
C GLU A 30 2.55 -9.93 0.01
N HIS A 31 1.64 -9.15 -0.56
CA HIS A 31 0.43 -9.64 -1.25
C HIS A 31 0.42 -9.37 -2.76
N PHE A 32 1.25 -8.45 -3.25
CA PHE A 32 1.28 -8.01 -4.64
C PHE A 32 2.71 -8.01 -5.18
N SER A 33 2.86 -8.38 -6.45
CA SER A 33 4.14 -8.21 -7.15
C SER A 33 4.52 -6.74 -7.28
N ASP A 34 5.82 -6.45 -7.37
CA ASP A 34 6.39 -5.09 -7.33
C ASP A 34 5.70 -4.17 -8.36
N ARG A 35 5.49 -4.69 -9.57
CA ARG A 35 4.82 -3.98 -10.67
C ARG A 35 3.34 -3.69 -10.38
N ASN A 36 2.63 -4.65 -9.80
CA ASN A 36 1.21 -4.52 -9.50
C ASN A 36 0.97 -3.53 -8.36
N LEU A 37 1.84 -3.57 -7.35
CA LEU A 37 1.86 -2.62 -6.26
C LEU A 37 2.17 -1.20 -6.76
N ALA A 38 3.18 -1.06 -7.64
CA ALA A 38 3.55 0.21 -8.22
C ALA A 38 2.40 0.86 -8.99
N GLU A 39 1.72 0.09 -9.85
CA GLU A 39 0.54 0.56 -10.61
C GLU A 39 -0.61 0.96 -9.67
N LEU A 40 -0.87 0.17 -8.62
CA LEU A 40 -1.92 0.44 -7.65
C LEU A 40 -1.69 1.75 -6.90
N VAL A 41 -0.47 1.93 -6.39
CA VAL A 41 -0.10 3.09 -5.59
C VAL A 41 0.08 4.34 -6.46
N ALA A 42 0.54 4.17 -7.70
CA ALA A 42 0.55 5.21 -8.72
C ALA A 42 -0.86 5.75 -9.01
N ALA A 43 -1.82 4.85 -9.20
CA ALA A 43 -3.21 5.20 -9.49
C ALA A 43 -3.87 6.00 -8.35
N ILE A 44 -3.61 5.67 -7.08
CA ILE A 44 -4.18 6.42 -5.94
C ILE A 44 -3.42 7.71 -5.62
N SER A 45 -2.09 7.72 -5.81
CA SER A 45 -1.25 8.86 -5.45
C SER A 45 -1.13 9.88 -6.58
N GLY A 46 -1.59 9.53 -7.79
CA GLY A 46 -1.33 10.28 -9.02
C GLY A 46 0.16 10.35 -9.37
N ARG A 47 0.98 9.43 -8.83
CA ARG A 47 2.43 9.39 -9.05
C ARG A 47 2.76 8.45 -10.20
N ASP A 48 3.94 8.63 -10.78
CA ASP A 48 4.42 7.72 -11.83
C ASP A 48 4.76 6.34 -11.25
N ALA A 49 4.27 5.27 -11.87
CA ALA A 49 4.50 3.90 -11.39
C ALA A 49 5.99 3.54 -11.35
N HIS A 50 6.83 4.09 -12.23
CA HIS A 50 8.27 3.85 -12.17
C HIS A 50 8.91 4.48 -10.93
N ARG A 51 8.40 5.63 -10.49
CA ARG A 51 8.88 6.30 -9.28
C ARG A 51 8.46 5.53 -8.04
N VAL A 52 7.20 5.11 -7.99
CA VAL A 52 6.68 4.26 -6.92
C VAL A 52 7.44 2.94 -6.84
N LEU A 53 7.77 2.32 -7.97
CA LEU A 53 8.57 1.10 -8.01
C LEU A 53 9.95 1.32 -7.37
N ASN A 54 10.61 2.44 -7.65
CA ASN A 54 11.86 2.79 -6.99
C ASN A 54 11.70 2.95 -5.48
N ASP A 55 10.61 3.60 -5.04
CA ASP A 55 10.29 3.76 -3.62
C ASP A 55 10.03 2.42 -2.93
N ILE A 56 9.37 1.45 -3.59
CA ILE A 56 9.19 0.08 -3.10
C ILE A 56 10.56 -0.57 -2.85
N TYR A 57 11.47 -0.51 -3.81
CA TYR A 57 12.82 -1.06 -3.64
C TYR A 57 13.59 -0.40 -2.49
N ARG A 58 13.44 0.93 -2.31
CA ARG A 58 14.05 1.65 -1.17
C ARG A 58 13.42 1.23 0.16
N ALA A 59 12.10 1.11 0.21
CA ALA A 59 11.35 0.69 1.40
C ALA A 59 11.71 -0.75 1.80
N CYS A 60 11.90 -1.66 0.86
CA CYS A 60 12.27 -3.04 1.15
C CYS A 60 13.76 -3.23 1.48
N SER A 61 14.65 -2.38 0.97
CA SER A 61 16.11 -2.54 1.13
C SER A 61 16.74 -1.66 2.21
N THR A 62 16.56 -0.34 2.13
CA THR A 62 17.32 0.64 2.95
C THR A 62 16.51 1.23 4.09
N HIS A 63 15.18 1.30 3.95
CA HIS A 63 14.32 1.98 4.91
C HIS A 63 13.10 1.11 5.24
N LYS A 64 13.39 -0.09 5.75
CA LYS A 64 12.36 -1.05 6.13
C LYS A 64 11.49 -0.44 7.22
N PRO A 65 10.19 -0.22 6.97
CA PRO A 65 9.30 0.30 8.00
C PRO A 65 9.22 -0.71 9.14
N ASP A 66 9.18 -0.19 10.36
CA ASP A 66 9.01 -1.02 11.55
C ASP A 66 7.70 -1.82 11.44
N ALA A 67 7.72 -3.08 11.86
CA ALA A 67 6.56 -3.97 11.82
C ALA A 67 5.34 -3.35 12.53
N SER A 68 5.56 -2.52 13.56
CA SER A 68 4.50 -1.80 14.27
C SER A 68 3.82 -0.75 13.39
N GLN A 69 4.56 -0.08 12.49
CA GLN A 69 3.99 0.91 11.56
C GLN A 69 3.18 0.21 10.47
N VAL A 70 3.69 -0.91 9.95
CA VAL A 70 2.99 -1.77 8.99
C VAL A 70 1.69 -2.30 9.60
N ALA A 71 1.73 -2.78 10.85
CA ALA A 71 0.55 -3.26 11.57
C ALA A 71 -0.49 -2.15 11.79
N ARG A 72 -0.07 -0.91 12.06
CA ARG A 72 -1.00 0.23 12.18
C ARG A 72 -1.74 0.52 10.89
N VAL A 73 -1.02 0.56 9.76
CA VAL A 73 -1.64 0.75 8.43
C VAL A 73 -2.56 -0.42 8.10
N GLN A 74 -2.14 -1.65 8.42
CA GLN A 74 -2.96 -2.84 8.23
C GLN A 74 -4.26 -2.76 9.03
N GLN A 75 -4.21 -2.37 10.31
CA GLN A 75 -5.39 -2.20 11.15
C GLN A 75 -6.31 -1.08 10.64
N HIS A 76 -5.73 0.03 10.18
CA HIS A 76 -6.48 1.13 9.58
C HIS A 76 -7.24 0.65 8.34
N LEU A 77 -6.55 -0.02 7.41
CA LEU A 77 -7.16 -0.60 6.22
C LEU A 77 -8.20 -1.67 6.57
N GLN A 78 -7.97 -2.51 7.58
CA GLN A 78 -8.96 -3.50 8.04
C GLN A 78 -10.26 -2.84 8.50
N SER A 79 -10.18 -1.71 9.19
CA SER A 79 -11.36 -0.91 9.56
C SER A 79 -12.13 -0.35 8.37
N HIS A 80 -11.48 -0.23 7.21
CA HIS A 80 -12.06 0.24 5.95
C HIS A 80 -12.42 -0.89 4.96
N GLY A 81 -12.26 -2.17 5.35
CA GLY A 81 -12.70 -3.32 4.55
C GLY A 81 -11.61 -4.27 4.01
N LEU A 82 -10.34 -4.14 4.44
CA LEU A 82 -9.25 -5.03 3.94
C LEU A 82 -9.46 -6.49 4.34
N SER A 83 -10.27 -6.74 5.36
CA SER A 83 -10.62 -8.07 5.84
C SER A 83 -11.19 -8.96 4.73
N SER A 84 -11.83 -8.42 3.70
CA SER A 84 -12.27 -9.19 2.53
C SER A 84 -11.16 -9.49 1.51
N LEU A 85 -10.05 -8.74 1.49
CA LEU A 85 -8.93 -8.98 0.58
C LEU A 85 -7.98 -10.08 1.11
N CYS A 86 -7.87 -10.20 2.43
CA CYS A 86 -7.06 -11.20 3.11
C CYS A 86 -7.76 -12.58 3.21
N LEU A 87 -9.02 -12.67 2.77
CA LEU A 87 -9.88 -13.85 2.84
C LEU A 87 -10.04 -14.48 1.46
N GLN A 88 -8.92 -14.79 0.80
CA GLN A 88 -8.90 -15.74 -0.32
C GLN A 88 -7.72 -16.69 -0.12
N PRO A 89 -7.97 -17.95 0.31
CA PRO A 89 -6.98 -19.02 0.31
C PRO A 89 -6.65 -19.51 -1.11
#